data_AF-A0AA86N0M7-F1
#
_entry.id   AF-A0AA86N0M7-F1
#
_cell.length_a   1.000
_cell.length_b   1.000
_cell.length_c   1.000
_cell.angle_alpha   90.00
_cell.angle_beta   90.00
_cell.angle_gamma   90.00
#
_symmetry.space_group_name_H-M   'P 1'
#
loop_
_entity.id
_entity.type
_entity.pdbx_description
1 polymer ?
#
loop_
_entity_poly.entity_id
_entity_poly.type
_entity_poly.pdbx_seq_one_letter_code
_entity_poly.pdbx_strand_id
1 'polypeptide(L)'
;MTLADLLPRLDAVRARGNGRWSARCPAHADRTPSLSISEGERGLLLKCFAGCSLDEICAALVLRVADLYYDRRPDPAALAEARRRREAREHKDRAAGCHAETLRDAEQVILAARGLDIARWSNEQLDQAMGAIAAAHAVLSEEGDYYERVRTL
;
A
#
# COMPACT_ATOMS: atom_id res chain seq x y z
N MET A 1 8.37 13.85 -22.30
CA MET A 1 7.09 14.40 -21.77
C MET A 1 7.10 14.39 -20.25
N THR A 2 6.51 15.38 -19.56
CA THR A 2 6.32 15.35 -18.09
C THR A 2 4.86 15.06 -17.72
N LEU A 3 4.61 14.75 -16.45
CA LEU A 3 3.25 14.56 -15.95
C LEU A 3 2.40 15.84 -16.09
N ALA A 4 3.01 17.01 -15.85
CA ALA A 4 2.35 18.31 -15.99
C ALA A 4 1.88 18.58 -17.42
N ASP A 5 2.58 18.03 -18.41
CA ASP A 5 2.21 18.15 -19.83
C ASP A 5 1.10 17.17 -20.25
N LEU A 6 1.02 16.01 -19.58
CA LEU A 6 0.09 14.94 -19.93
C LEU A 6 -1.29 15.12 -19.29
N LEU A 7 -1.36 15.51 -18.01
CA LEU A 7 -2.62 15.60 -17.27
C LEU A 7 -3.66 16.54 -17.92
N PRO A 8 -3.30 17.70 -18.50
CA PRO A 8 -4.26 18.58 -19.17
C PRO A 8 -4.88 17.98 -20.44
N ARG A 9 -4.32 16.91 -21.00
CA ARG A 9 -4.81 16.25 -22.22
C ARG A 9 -5.83 15.15 -21.95
N LEU A 10 -6.20 14.95 -20.69
CA LEU A 10 -7.01 13.82 -20.23
C LEU A 10 -8.27 14.29 -19.51
N ASP A 11 -9.33 13.50 -19.63
CA ASP A 11 -10.61 13.81 -19.01
C ASP A 11 -10.79 13.15 -17.63
N ALA A 12 -11.55 13.84 -16.77
CA ALA A 12 -11.91 13.36 -15.43
C ALA A 12 -10.71 12.93 -14.57
N VAL A 13 -9.61 13.69 -14.67
CA VAL A 13 -8.38 13.48 -13.90
C VAL A 13 -8.64 13.65 -12.41
N ARG A 14 -8.21 12.65 -11.62
CA ARG A 14 -8.28 12.66 -10.15
C ARG A 14 -6.98 12.14 -9.57
N ALA A 15 -6.45 12.84 -8.57
CA ALA A 15 -5.33 12.33 -7.78
C ALA A 15 -5.79 11.17 -6.89
N ARG A 16 -4.99 10.09 -6.84
CA ARG A 16 -5.25 8.88 -6.03
C ARG A 16 -4.31 8.75 -4.83
N GLY A 17 -3.46 9.75 -4.59
CA GLY A 17 -2.38 9.70 -3.60
C GLY A 17 -1.12 9.03 -4.12
N ASN A 18 -0.01 9.17 -3.40
CA ASN A 18 1.29 8.54 -3.70
C ASN A 18 1.83 8.79 -5.12
N GLY A 19 1.59 9.99 -5.68
CA GLY A 19 2.04 10.32 -7.04
C GLY A 19 1.36 9.46 -8.12
N ARG A 20 0.08 9.11 -7.90
CA ARG A 20 -0.75 8.41 -8.88
C ARG A 20 -1.99 9.23 -9.22
N TRP A 21 -2.38 9.15 -10.47
CA TRP A 21 -3.59 9.76 -11.00
C TRP A 21 -4.44 8.71 -11.70
N SER A 22 -5.75 8.95 -11.71
CA SER A 22 -6.69 8.22 -12.55
C SER A 22 -7.40 9.19 -13.49
N ALA A 23 -7.56 8.79 -14.74
CA ALA A 23 -8.29 9.54 -15.76
C ALA A 23 -9.16 8.59 -16.58
N ARG A 24 -10.03 9.15 -17.44
CA ARG A 24 -10.70 8.37 -18.47
C ARG A 24 -9.71 7.98 -19.55
N CYS A 25 -9.77 6.73 -19.99
CA CYS A 25 -8.95 6.27 -21.09
C CYS A 25 -9.44 6.91 -22.40
N PRO A 26 -8.56 7.56 -23.19
CA PRO A 26 -8.93 8.15 -24.47
C PRO A 26 -9.08 7.11 -25.60
N ALA A 27 -8.58 5.88 -25.40
CA ALA A 27 -8.58 4.83 -26.41
C ALA A 27 -9.92 4.07 -26.51
N HIS A 28 -10.83 4.26 -25.56
CA HIS A 28 -12.19 3.72 -25.61
C HIS A 28 -13.20 4.71 -25.03
N ALA A 29 -14.48 4.48 -25.28
CA ALA A 29 -15.55 5.29 -24.69
C ALA A 29 -15.66 5.02 -23.18
N ASP A 30 -14.86 5.74 -22.40
CA ASP A 30 -14.71 5.47 -20.98
C ASP A 30 -15.67 6.28 -20.11
N ARG A 31 -16.58 5.59 -19.40
CA ARG A 31 -17.57 6.25 -18.52
C ARG A 31 -16.99 6.54 -17.14
N THR A 32 -16.12 5.67 -16.65
CA THR A 32 -15.50 5.72 -15.32
C THR A 32 -13.98 5.70 -15.45
N PRO A 33 -13.21 6.56 -14.75
CA PRO A 33 -11.75 6.61 -14.91
C PRO A 33 -11.05 5.25 -14.79
N SER A 34 -10.67 4.68 -15.94
CA SER A 34 -10.04 3.34 -16.05
C SER A 34 -8.54 3.41 -16.35
N LEU A 35 -8.01 4.60 -16.65
CA LEU A 35 -6.60 4.84 -16.93
C LEU A 35 -5.88 5.23 -15.64
N SER A 36 -4.87 4.47 -15.25
CA SER A 36 -3.92 4.84 -14.19
C SER A 36 -2.66 5.43 -14.79
N ILE A 37 -2.18 6.50 -14.15
CA ILE A 37 -1.04 7.30 -14.56
C ILE A 37 -0.13 7.47 -13.34
N SER A 38 1.16 7.22 -13.51
CA SER A 38 2.16 7.45 -12.45
C SER A 38 3.53 7.73 -13.05
N GLU A 39 4.38 8.42 -12.30
CA GLU A 39 5.78 8.61 -12.68
C GLU A 39 6.59 7.35 -12.33
N GLY A 40 7.26 6.78 -13.33
CA GLY A 40 8.24 5.72 -13.17
C GLY A 40 9.66 6.25 -13.26
N GLU A 41 10.65 5.38 -13.05
CA GLU A 41 12.07 5.77 -13.05
C GLU A 41 12.58 6.25 -14.42
N ARG A 42 12.01 5.72 -15.51
CA ARG A 42 12.46 6.00 -16.88
C ARG A 42 11.51 6.89 -17.68
N GLY A 43 10.32 7.17 -17.13
CA GLY A 43 9.25 7.83 -17.85
C GLY A 43 7.89 7.67 -17.17
N LEU A 44 6.85 8.14 -17.85
CA LEU A 44 5.46 7.99 -17.40
C LEU A 44 4.96 6.57 -17.64
N LEU A 45 4.27 6.01 -16.64
CA LEU A 45 3.62 4.72 -16.71
C LEU A 45 2.11 4.92 -16.89
N LEU A 46 1.57 4.30 -17.94
CA LEU A 46 0.14 4.31 -18.25
C LEU A 46 -0.39 2.88 -18.25
N LYS A 47 -1.49 2.66 -17.55
CA LYS A 47 -2.19 1.36 -17.55
C LYS A 47 -3.69 1.57 -17.62
N CYS A 48 -4.30 1.09 -18.69
CA CYS A 48 -5.75 0.95 -18.75
C CYS A 48 -6.16 -0.39 -18.12
N PHE A 49 -7.13 -0.36 -17.20
CA PHE A 49 -7.69 -1.56 -16.60
C PHE A 49 -8.85 -2.17 -17.40
N ALA A 50 -9.31 -1.50 -18.46
CA ALA A 50 -10.31 -2.03 -19.38
C ALA A 50 -9.70 -2.89 -20.53
N GLY A 51 -8.37 -2.89 -20.67
CA GLY A 51 -7.66 -3.76 -21.61
C GLY A 51 -6.95 -3.08 -22.77
N CYS A 52 -7.07 -1.76 -22.93
CA CYS A 52 -6.36 -1.03 -23.99
C CYS A 52 -4.84 -1.17 -23.86
N SER A 53 -4.18 -1.35 -24.99
CA SER A 53 -2.73 -1.35 -25.11
C SER A 53 -2.16 0.06 -24.93
N LEU A 54 -0.86 0.13 -24.65
CA LEU A 54 -0.16 1.40 -24.52
C LEU A 54 -0.17 2.18 -25.84
N ASP A 55 0.01 1.48 -26.97
CA ASP A 55 0.01 2.07 -28.31
C ASP A 55 -1.34 2.71 -28.66
N GLU A 56 -2.47 2.06 -28.34
CA GLU A 56 -3.80 2.64 -28.56
C GLU A 56 -4.02 3.92 -27.74
N ILE A 57 -3.57 3.93 -26.48
CA ILE A 57 -3.66 5.11 -25.61
C ILE A 57 -2.80 6.25 -26.16
N CYS A 58 -1.56 5.96 -26.56
CA CYS A 58 -0.65 6.92 -27.15
C CYS A 58 -1.18 7.48 -28.47
N ALA A 59 -1.72 6.62 -29.35
CA ALA A 59 -2.31 7.02 -30.63
C ALA A 59 -3.50 7.97 -30.42
N ALA A 60 -4.38 7.68 -29.46
CA ALA A 60 -5.52 8.54 -29.13
C ALA A 60 -5.08 9.92 -28.59
N LEU A 61 -3.91 10.01 -27.96
CA LEU A 61 -3.32 11.24 -27.44
C LEU A 61 -2.40 11.96 -28.44
N VAL A 62 -2.24 11.41 -29.64
CA VAL A 62 -1.29 11.89 -30.66
C VAL A 62 0.14 11.96 -30.09
N LEU A 63 0.53 10.88 -29.40
CA LEU A 63 1.85 10.69 -28.80
C LEU A 63 2.50 9.41 -29.35
N ARG A 64 3.82 9.38 -29.35
CA ARG A 64 4.57 8.14 -29.54
C ARG A 64 4.89 7.55 -28.17
N VAL A 65 5.03 6.23 -28.10
CA VAL A 65 5.47 5.54 -26.87
C VAL A 65 6.83 6.10 -26.38
N ALA A 66 7.72 6.46 -27.30
CA ALA A 66 9.01 7.08 -26.99
C ALA A 66 8.87 8.41 -26.22
N ASP A 67 7.80 9.18 -26.47
CA ASP A 67 7.61 10.49 -25.84
C ASP A 67 7.28 10.37 -24.34
N LEU A 68 6.86 9.19 -23.88
CA LEU A 68 6.61 8.89 -22.46
C LEU A 68 7.89 8.76 -21.65
N TYR A 69 9.03 8.53 -22.29
CA TYR A 69 10.32 8.42 -21.63
C TYR A 69 10.93 9.80 -21.36
N TYR A 70 11.75 9.88 -20.31
CA TYR A 70 12.46 11.12 -20.00
C TYR A 70 13.72 11.24 -20.86
N ASP A 71 13.86 12.34 -21.62
CA ASP A 71 15.03 12.62 -22.45
C ASP A 71 16.30 12.79 -21.62
N ARG A 72 16.15 13.31 -20.40
CA ARG A 72 17.20 13.37 -19.38
C ARG A 72 16.92 12.27 -18.37
N ARG A 73 17.85 11.32 -18.26
CA ARG A 73 17.83 10.32 -17.20
C ARG A 73 17.80 11.08 -15.85
N PRO A 74 16.79 10.88 -15.00
CA PRO A 74 16.74 11.55 -13.70
C PRO A 74 17.98 11.18 -12.88
N ASP A 75 18.44 12.12 -12.05
CA ASP A 75 19.60 11.91 -11.18
C ASP A 75 19.37 10.63 -10.33
N PRO A 76 20.27 9.63 -10.40
CA PRO A 76 20.18 8.42 -9.58
C PRO A 76 20.00 8.71 -8.09
N ALA A 77 20.59 9.80 -7.57
CA ALA A 77 20.45 10.17 -6.16
C ALA A 77 19.01 10.62 -5.83
N ALA A 78 18.38 11.39 -6.72
CA ALA A 78 17.00 11.84 -6.55
C ALA A 78 16.01 10.67 -6.63
N LEU A 79 16.23 9.72 -7.54
CA LEU A 79 15.44 8.49 -7.64
C LEU A 79 15.56 7.63 -6.37
N ALA A 80 16.78 7.43 -5.88
CA ALA A 80 17.02 6.67 -4.66
C ALA A 80 16.33 7.32 -3.44
N GLU A 81 16.34 8.65 -3.35
CA GLU A 81 15.64 9.38 -2.31
C GLU A 81 14.12 9.25 -2.41
N ALA A 82 13.55 9.38 -3.61
CA ALA A 82 12.12 9.18 -3.83
C ALA A 82 11.69 7.75 -3.45
N ARG A 83 12.50 6.73 -3.79
CA ARG A 83 12.26 5.33 -3.41
C ARG A 83 12.27 5.15 -1.89
N ARG A 84 13.29 5.66 -1.20
CA ARG A 84 13.37 5.64 0.28
C ARG A 84 12.16 6.30 0.93
N ARG A 85 11.72 7.45 0.42
CA ARG A 85 10.52 8.15 0.92
C ARG A 85 9.25 7.31 0.74
N ARG A 86 9.10 6.63 -0.40
CA ARG A 86 7.96 5.74 -0.67
C ARG A 86 7.98 4.55 0.28
N GLU A 87 9.12 3.90 0.43
CA GLU A 87 9.32 2.75 1.33
C GLU A 87 9.07 3.13 2.79
N ALA A 88 9.57 4.28 3.24
CA ALA A 88 9.34 4.78 4.60
C ALA A 88 7.85 5.06 4.87
N ARG A 89 7.11 5.56 3.88
CA ARG A 89 5.65 5.71 3.98
C ARG A 89 4.94 4.37 4.03
N GLU A 90 5.27 3.44 3.10
CA GLU A 90 4.72 2.08 3.09
C GLU A 90 5.01 1.32 4.40
N HIS A 91 6.17 1.56 5.02
CA HIS A 91 6.51 0.99 6.32
C HIS A 91 5.69 1.63 7.45
N LYS A 92 5.51 2.96 7.45
CA LYS A 92 4.64 3.65 8.42
C LYS A 92 3.18 3.23 8.29
N ASP A 93 2.66 3.10 7.07
CA ASP A 93 1.28 2.69 6.82
C ASP A 93 1.04 1.24 7.26
N ARG A 94 2.04 0.34 7.05
CA ARG A 94 1.99 -1.03 7.57
C ARG A 94 2.06 -1.09 9.10
N ALA A 95 2.92 -0.29 9.72
CA ALA A 95 3.00 -0.20 11.18
C ALA A 95 1.70 0.35 11.79
N ALA A 96 1.05 1.31 11.12
CA ALA A 96 -0.27 1.83 11.50
C ALA A 96 -1.38 0.80 11.29
N GLY A 97 -1.32 -0.01 10.22
CA GLY A 97 -2.25 -1.10 9.94
C GLY A 97 -2.19 -2.22 10.98
N CYS A 98 -0.98 -2.57 11.43
CA CYS A 98 -0.76 -3.53 12.53
C CYS A 98 -1.45 -3.08 13.82
N HIS A 99 -1.37 -1.79 14.16
CA HIS A 99 -2.05 -1.24 15.34
C HIS A 99 -3.58 -1.37 15.26
N ALA A 100 -4.19 -1.20 14.08
CA ALA A 100 -5.64 -1.29 13.93
C ALA A 100 -6.15 -2.75 14.07
N GLU A 101 -5.36 -3.73 13.64
CA GLU A 101 -5.68 -5.14 13.77
C GLU A 101 -5.52 -5.60 15.23
N THR A 102 -4.40 -5.24 15.88
CA THR A 102 -4.20 -5.49 17.32
C THR A 102 -5.30 -4.87 18.18
N LEU A 103 -5.76 -3.65 17.86
CA LEU A 103 -6.85 -3.00 18.61
C LEU A 103 -8.18 -3.74 18.45
N ARG A 104 -8.49 -4.28 17.26
CA ARG A 104 -9.69 -5.09 17.05
C ARG A 104 -9.61 -6.41 17.80
N ASP A 105 -8.47 -7.07 17.79
CA ASP A 105 -8.28 -8.33 18.51
C ASP A 105 -8.39 -8.13 20.02
N ALA A 106 -7.78 -7.06 20.55
CA ALA A 106 -7.92 -6.68 21.96
C ALA A 106 -9.38 -6.35 22.32
N GLU A 107 -10.10 -5.63 21.46
CA GLU A 107 -11.52 -5.33 21.65
C GLU A 107 -12.37 -6.60 21.67
N GLN A 108 -12.13 -7.56 20.76
CA GLN A 108 -12.80 -8.86 20.76
C GLN A 108 -12.56 -9.63 22.06
N VAL A 109 -11.32 -9.66 22.57
CA VAL A 109 -10.98 -10.31 23.84
C VAL A 109 -11.68 -9.63 25.01
N ILE A 110 -11.69 -8.29 25.07
CA ILE A 110 -12.38 -7.53 26.14
C ILE A 110 -13.89 -7.77 26.10
N LEU A 111 -14.50 -7.81 24.92
CA LEU A 111 -15.92 -8.09 24.75
C LEU A 111 -16.27 -9.54 25.13
N ALA A 112 -15.45 -10.51 24.75
CA ALA A 112 -15.59 -11.90 25.16
C ALA A 112 -15.43 -12.04 26.69
N ALA A 113 -14.50 -11.28 27.28
CA ALA A 113 -14.27 -11.26 28.72
C ALA A 113 -15.44 -10.65 29.51
N ARG A 114 -16.23 -9.75 28.91
CA ARG A 114 -17.41 -9.14 29.56
C ARG A 114 -18.57 -10.11 29.83
N GLY A 115 -18.45 -11.38 29.43
CA GLY A 115 -19.37 -12.47 29.81
C GLY A 115 -18.73 -13.60 30.62
N LEU A 116 -17.46 -13.45 31.02
CA LEU A 116 -16.75 -14.50 31.75
C LEU A 116 -17.12 -14.45 33.24
N ASP A 117 -18.08 -15.29 33.62
CA ASP A 117 -18.32 -15.63 35.03
C ASP A 117 -17.27 -16.64 35.51
N ILE A 118 -16.05 -16.15 35.71
CA ILE A 118 -14.88 -16.93 36.13
C ILE A 118 -15.17 -17.65 37.46
N ALA A 119 -16.11 -17.14 38.27
CA ALA A 119 -16.51 -17.78 39.52
C ALA A 119 -17.19 -19.15 39.32
N ARG A 120 -17.67 -19.47 38.10
CA ARG A 120 -18.25 -20.77 37.76
C ARG A 120 -17.28 -21.74 37.07
N TRP A 121 -16.06 -21.31 36.83
CA TRP A 121 -15.08 -22.12 36.12
C TRP A 121 -14.48 -23.17 37.04
N SER A 122 -14.23 -24.34 36.47
CA SER A 122 -13.40 -25.35 37.14
C SER A 122 -11.92 -24.95 37.11
N ASN A 123 -11.13 -25.47 38.04
CA ASN A 123 -9.68 -25.23 38.08
C ASN A 123 -8.99 -25.62 36.76
N GLU A 124 -9.47 -26.67 36.09
CA GLU A 124 -8.91 -27.09 34.80
C GLU A 124 -9.17 -26.06 33.68
N GLN A 125 -10.33 -25.41 33.69
CA GLN A 125 -10.63 -24.32 32.75
C GLN A 125 -9.81 -23.06 33.04
N LEU A 126 -9.54 -22.78 34.33
CA LEU A 126 -8.64 -21.70 34.74
C LEU A 126 -7.20 -21.96 34.28
N ASP A 127 -6.69 -23.17 34.50
CA ASP A 127 -5.33 -23.57 34.12
C ASP A 127 -5.15 -23.55 32.60
N GLN A 128 -6.14 -24.01 31.83
CA GLN A 128 -6.11 -23.94 30.37
C GLN A 128 -6.08 -22.50 29.85
N ALA A 129 -6.86 -21.61 30.45
CA ALA A 129 -6.87 -20.19 30.07
C ALA A 129 -5.52 -19.52 30.37
N MET A 130 -4.94 -19.77 31.54
CA MET A 130 -3.61 -19.26 31.91
C MET A 130 -2.51 -19.83 31.02
N GLY A 131 -2.59 -21.11 30.66
CA GLY A 131 -1.66 -21.76 29.73
C GLY A 131 -1.70 -21.15 28.33
N ALA A 132 -2.89 -20.85 27.82
CA ALA A 132 -3.06 -20.18 26.53
C ALA A 132 -2.46 -18.77 26.51
N ILE A 133 -2.62 -18.00 27.60
CA ILE A 133 -2.03 -16.67 27.75
C ILE A 133 -0.49 -16.76 27.79
N ALA A 134 0.07 -17.71 28.54
CA ALA A 134 1.52 -17.91 28.64
C ALA A 134 2.14 -18.31 27.28
N ALA A 135 1.48 -19.20 26.52
CA ALA A 135 1.94 -19.59 25.19
C ALA A 135 1.91 -18.40 24.21
N ALA A 136 0.86 -17.58 24.24
CA ALA A 136 0.78 -16.37 23.43
C ALA A 136 1.89 -15.37 23.77
N HIS A 137 2.19 -15.18 25.06
CA HIS A 137 3.29 -14.31 25.49
C HIS A 137 4.67 -14.80 24.99
N ALA A 138 4.91 -16.12 25.00
CA ALA A 138 6.16 -16.70 24.50
C ALA A 138 6.36 -16.39 23.00
N VAL A 139 5.34 -16.60 22.18
CA VAL A 139 5.38 -16.30 20.73
C VAL A 139 5.64 -14.81 20.47
N LEU A 140 4.94 -13.92 21.18
CA LEU A 140 5.11 -12.48 21.05
C LEU A 140 6.49 -11.99 21.54
N SER A 141 7.08 -12.67 22.53
CA SER A 141 8.40 -12.34 23.06
C SER A 141 9.53 -12.80 22.13
N GLU A 142 9.39 -13.96 21.48
CA GLU A 142 10.36 -14.45 20.48
C GLU A 142 10.40 -13.56 19.22
N GLU A 143 9.25 -12.97 18.83
CA GLU A 143 9.18 -11.97 17.76
C GLU A 143 9.81 -10.62 18.14
N GLY A 144 9.75 -10.23 19.42
CA GLY A 144 10.47 -9.06 19.95
C GLY A 144 12.00 -9.22 19.92
N ASP A 145 12.49 -10.41 20.28
CA ASP A 145 13.92 -10.74 20.33
C ASP A 145 14.55 -10.84 18.92
N TYR A 146 13.74 -11.10 17.88
CA TYR A 146 14.19 -11.00 16.49
C TYR A 146 14.56 -9.56 16.10
N TYR A 147 13.77 -8.56 16.50
CA TYR A 147 14.05 -7.16 16.18
C TYR A 147 15.18 -6.55 17.01
N GLU A 148 15.45 -7.06 18.22
CA GLU A 148 16.52 -6.56 19.09
C GLU A 148 17.90 -7.13 18.71
N ARG A 149 17.96 -8.38 18.25
CA ARG A 149 19.18 -9.02 17.71
C ARG A 149 19.63 -8.44 16.36
N VAL A 150 18.70 -7.96 15.53
CA VAL A 150 19.01 -7.32 14.23
C VAL A 150 19.45 -5.86 14.41
N ARG A 151 19.18 -5.24 15.56
CA ARG A 151 19.48 -3.83 15.85
C ARG A 151 20.83 -3.59 16.54
N THR A 152 21.53 -4.67 16.93
CA THR A 152 22.84 -4.64 17.61
C THR A 152 24.00 -5.17 16.75
N LEU A 153 23.76 -5.44 15.47
CA LEU A 153 24.79 -5.68 14.44
C LEU A 153 24.98 -4.44 13.56
#